data_AF-A0A926EDD9-F1
#
_entry.id   AF-A0A926EDD9-F1
#
_cell.length_a   1.000
_cell.length_b   1.000
_cell.length_c   1.000
_cell.angle_alpha   90.00
_cell.angle_beta   90.00
_cell.angle_gamma   90.00
#
_symmetry.space_group_name_H-M   'P 1'
#
loop_
_entity.id
_entity.type
_entity.pdbx_description
1 polymer ?
#
loop_
_entity_poly.entity_id
_entity_poly.type
_entity_poly.pdbx_seq_one_letter_code
_entity_poly.pdbx_strand_id
1 'polypeptide(L)'
;MNIIIDERTESHMLCHDDDFFKGWKATFEMIEAKGIFNNFKEPVERLEVVCDEPIGYCSLVETTAEDEVVYAKRLERELYTRFVKGRKPKEVKQVMMVFRKVEEEQDTYRLITMYPGFPSEKEPQDLNIASKEELMRSLDFWSKKALIYNEQIIEVGSDKPYCPYRNLYYIFD
;
A
#
# COMPACT_ATOMS: atom_id res chain seq x y z
N MET A 1 6.88 22.51 8.71
CA MET A 1 6.60 21.59 7.61
C MET A 1 5.15 21.80 7.21
N ASN A 2 4.89 22.05 5.94
CA ASN A 2 3.54 22.14 5.40
C ASN A 2 3.17 20.82 4.72
N ILE A 3 2.00 20.26 5.05
CA ILE A 3 1.48 19.06 4.39
C ILE A 3 0.27 19.43 3.55
N ILE A 4 0.36 19.18 2.25
CA ILE A 4 -0.72 19.36 1.29
C ILE A 4 -1.50 18.06 1.14
N ILE A 5 -2.82 18.15 1.26
CA ILE A 5 -3.76 17.12 0.87
C ILE A 5 -4.63 17.74 -0.22
N ASP A 6 -4.43 17.34 -1.47
CA ASP A 6 -5.22 17.85 -2.60
C ASP A 6 -6.44 16.96 -2.88
N GLU A 7 -7.36 17.44 -3.72
CA GLU A 7 -8.60 16.73 -4.07
C GLU A 7 -8.35 15.32 -4.64
N ARG A 8 -7.22 15.13 -5.34
CA ARG A 8 -6.84 13.83 -5.90
C ARG A 8 -6.46 12.87 -4.77
N THR A 9 -5.66 13.33 -3.81
CA THR A 9 -5.34 12.53 -2.62
C THR A 9 -6.58 12.25 -1.80
N GLU A 10 -7.46 13.24 -1.56
CA GLU A 10 -8.71 13.01 -0.83
C GLU A 10 -9.57 11.94 -1.51
N SER A 11 -9.77 12.02 -2.81
CA SER A 11 -10.52 11.03 -3.60
C SER A 11 -9.90 9.63 -3.52
N HIS A 12 -8.57 9.51 -3.65
CA HIS A 12 -7.86 8.24 -3.48
C HIS A 12 -8.06 7.66 -2.05
N MET A 13 -8.02 8.52 -1.04
CA MET A 13 -8.15 8.11 0.36
C MET A 13 -9.57 7.68 0.74
N LEU A 14 -10.61 8.08 0.00
CA LEU A 14 -11.97 7.57 0.21
C LEU A 14 -12.06 6.04 0.02
N CYS A 15 -11.26 5.48 -0.89
CA CYS A 15 -11.18 4.02 -1.07
C CYS A 15 -10.55 3.27 0.12
N HIS A 16 -9.88 4.01 1.02
CA HIS A 16 -9.24 3.48 2.22
C HIS A 16 -9.99 3.87 3.50
N ASP A 17 -11.05 4.67 3.43
CA ASP A 17 -11.68 5.22 4.65
C ASP A 17 -12.23 4.11 5.55
N ASP A 18 -12.86 3.10 4.94
CA ASP A 18 -13.39 1.91 5.63
C ASP A 18 -12.29 0.99 6.20
N ASP A 19 -11.04 1.15 5.77
CA ASP A 19 -9.92 0.45 6.41
C ASP A 19 -9.65 1.03 7.82
N PHE A 20 -9.98 2.31 8.06
CA PHE A 20 -9.73 3.01 9.33
C PHE A 20 -10.95 2.99 10.26
N PHE A 21 -10.73 2.73 11.55
CA PHE A 21 -11.83 2.70 12.55
C PHE A 21 -12.48 4.07 12.79
N LYS A 22 -11.72 5.15 12.59
CA LYS A 22 -12.19 6.54 12.77
C LYS A 22 -12.26 7.30 11.45
N GLY A 23 -12.09 6.61 10.33
CA GLY A 23 -11.79 7.23 9.04
C GLY A 23 -10.35 7.72 8.91
N TRP A 24 -9.88 7.89 7.68
CA TRP A 24 -8.49 8.22 7.39
C TRP A 24 -8.15 9.64 7.86
N LYS A 25 -9.08 10.59 7.71
CA LYS A 25 -8.85 12.01 7.99
C LYS A 25 -8.66 12.29 9.48
N ALA A 26 -9.56 11.76 10.33
CA ALA A 26 -9.41 11.88 11.78
C ALA A 26 -8.14 11.16 12.28
N THR A 27 -7.75 10.06 11.63
CA THR A 27 -6.50 9.35 11.94
C THR A 27 -5.28 10.19 11.55
N PHE A 28 -5.31 10.85 10.39
CA PHE A 28 -4.27 11.77 9.94
C PHE A 28 -4.08 12.92 10.92
N GLU A 29 -5.16 13.61 11.30
CA GLU A 29 -5.13 14.77 12.22
C GLU A 29 -4.58 14.36 13.61
N MET A 30 -4.94 13.17 14.10
CA MET A 30 -4.41 12.62 15.34
C MET A 30 -2.90 12.42 15.29
N ILE A 31 -2.39 11.89 14.17
CA ILE A 31 -0.96 11.66 13.93
C ILE A 31 -0.23 13.00 13.77
N GLU A 32 -0.79 13.93 13.00
CA GLU A 32 -0.24 15.27 12.79
C GLU A 32 -0.07 16.03 14.11
N ALA A 33 -1.07 15.96 15.00
CA ALA A 33 -1.03 16.59 16.32
C ALA A 33 0.12 16.09 17.22
N LYS A 34 0.71 14.92 16.93
CA LYS A 34 1.90 14.41 17.63
C LYS A 34 3.21 15.07 17.15
N GLY A 35 3.17 15.91 16.10
CA GLY A 35 4.34 16.66 15.62
C GLY A 35 5.40 15.80 14.90
N ILE A 36 5.00 14.65 14.35
CA ILE A 36 5.91 13.64 13.79
C ILE A 36 6.46 14.01 12.41
N PHE A 37 5.83 14.93 11.67
CA PHE A 37 6.22 15.31 10.31
C PHE A 37 7.37 16.33 10.24
N ASN A 38 7.95 16.70 11.39
CA ASN A 38 8.82 17.87 11.49
C ASN A 38 10.22 17.73 10.89
N ASN A 39 10.58 16.61 10.25
CA ASN A 39 11.95 16.32 9.83
C ASN A 39 12.08 15.62 8.47
N PHE A 40 11.12 15.80 7.56
CA PHE A 40 11.22 15.26 6.21
C PHE A 40 12.38 15.90 5.42
N LYS A 41 13.13 15.08 4.70
CA LYS A 41 14.33 15.44 3.93
C LYS A 41 14.35 14.80 2.54
N GLU A 42 13.78 13.62 2.41
CA GLU A 42 13.82 12.84 1.18
C GLU A 42 12.78 13.34 0.16
N PRO A 43 13.01 13.17 -1.16
CA PRO A 43 12.00 13.49 -2.17
C PRO A 43 10.69 12.70 -1.98
N VAL A 44 10.80 11.48 -1.46
CA VAL A 44 9.66 10.64 -1.06
C VAL A 44 9.92 10.13 0.35
N GLU A 45 9.03 10.49 1.27
CA GLU A 45 9.09 10.08 2.67
C GLU A 45 8.11 8.95 2.91
N ARG A 46 8.59 7.89 3.54
CA ARG A 46 7.79 6.75 3.97
C ARG A 46 7.82 6.73 5.49
N LEU A 47 6.71 7.12 6.10
CA LEU A 47 6.59 7.20 7.55
C LEU A 47 5.72 6.06 8.09
N GLU A 48 6.33 5.25 8.94
CA GLU A 48 5.64 4.25 9.74
C GLU A 48 5.31 4.82 11.12
N VAL A 49 4.04 4.77 11.52
CA VAL A 49 3.59 5.27 12.81
C VAL A 49 2.90 4.15 13.57
N VAL A 50 3.38 3.86 14.79
CA VAL A 50 2.71 2.96 15.72
C VAL A 50 1.86 3.79 16.69
N CYS A 51 0.56 3.54 16.71
CA CYS A 51 -0.40 4.18 17.60
C CYS A 51 -0.61 3.37 18.88
N ASP A 52 -1.13 4.03 19.91
CA ASP A 52 -1.38 3.42 21.22
C ASP A 52 -2.55 2.44 21.16
N GLU A 53 -3.57 2.80 20.38
CA GLU A 53 -4.76 2.01 20.13
C GLU A 53 -4.82 1.49 18.69
N PRO A 54 -5.59 0.42 18.44
CA PRO A 54 -5.96 0.00 17.09
C PRO A 54 -6.55 1.12 16.25
N ILE A 55 -6.12 1.22 15.00
CA ILE A 55 -6.51 2.30 14.08
C ILE A 55 -7.33 1.83 12.89
N GLY A 56 -7.39 0.52 12.64
CA GLY A 56 -7.96 -0.01 11.40
C GLY A 56 -7.61 -1.47 11.13
N TYR A 57 -8.04 -1.93 9.95
CA TYR A 57 -7.81 -3.26 9.44
C TYR A 57 -6.75 -3.26 8.33
N CYS A 58 -5.78 -4.15 8.43
CA CYS A 58 -4.83 -4.43 7.35
C CYS A 58 -5.32 -5.64 6.54
N SER A 59 -5.55 -5.42 5.24
CA SER A 59 -5.93 -6.46 4.29
C SER A 59 -4.74 -7.21 3.68
N LEU A 60 -3.51 -6.70 3.87
CA LEU A 60 -2.28 -7.38 3.48
C LEU A 60 -1.82 -8.32 4.60
N VAL A 61 -1.81 -9.62 4.33
CA VAL A 61 -1.49 -10.64 5.33
C VAL A 61 -0.35 -11.54 4.88
N GLU A 62 0.36 -12.10 5.85
CA GLU A 62 1.32 -13.17 5.60
C GLU A 62 0.59 -14.45 5.17
N THR A 63 1.18 -15.12 4.20
CA THR A 63 0.71 -16.37 3.61
C THR A 63 1.74 -17.47 3.77
N THR A 64 1.25 -18.69 3.88
CA THR A 64 1.99 -19.94 4.02
C THR A 64 1.71 -20.85 2.82
N ALA A 65 2.31 -22.04 2.80
CA ALA A 65 2.08 -23.00 1.71
C ALA A 65 0.67 -23.62 1.76
N GLU A 66 0.01 -23.54 2.91
CA GLU A 66 -1.33 -24.05 3.18
C GLU A 66 -2.44 -23.09 2.73
N ASP A 67 -2.09 -21.84 2.42
CA ASP A 67 -3.04 -20.81 2.01
C ASP A 67 -3.48 -20.97 0.54
N GLU A 68 -4.79 -20.83 0.28
CA GLU A 68 -5.32 -20.78 -1.08
C GLU A 68 -5.03 -19.40 -1.70
N VAL A 69 -3.96 -19.34 -2.49
CA VAL A 69 -3.50 -18.13 -3.17
C VAL A 69 -3.98 -18.11 -4.61
N VAL A 70 -4.48 -16.95 -5.04
CA VAL A 70 -4.83 -16.67 -6.44
C VAL A 70 -4.21 -15.36 -6.87
N TYR A 71 -4.08 -15.16 -8.18
CA TYR A 71 -3.61 -13.91 -8.76
C TYR A 71 -4.72 -13.33 -9.59
N ALA A 72 -5.09 -12.08 -9.36
CA ALA A 72 -6.18 -11.44 -10.09
C ALA A 72 -5.87 -9.98 -10.34
N LYS A 73 -6.56 -9.36 -11.30
CA LYS A 73 -6.48 -7.92 -11.50
C LYS A 73 -7.47 -7.23 -10.58
N ARG A 74 -7.05 -6.12 -9.98
CA ARG A 74 -7.98 -5.21 -9.30
C ARG A 74 -8.72 -4.39 -10.34
N LEU A 75 -9.95 -3.96 -10.02
CA LEU A 75 -10.68 -3.01 -10.85
C LEU A 75 -9.78 -1.80 -11.18
N GLU A 76 -9.78 -1.41 -12.45
CA GLU A 76 -9.00 -0.27 -12.97
C GLU A 76 -7.47 -0.42 -12.84
N ARG A 77 -6.95 -1.65 -12.65
CA ARG A 77 -5.52 -1.95 -12.68
C ARG A 77 -5.20 -3.07 -13.66
N GLU A 78 -4.17 -2.86 -14.48
CA GLU A 78 -3.71 -3.86 -15.44
C GLU A 78 -2.79 -4.94 -14.84
N LEU A 79 -2.30 -4.71 -13.61
CA LEU A 79 -1.34 -5.57 -12.94
C LEU A 79 -2.05 -6.72 -12.22
N TYR A 80 -1.43 -7.90 -12.21
CA TYR A 80 -1.90 -8.98 -11.34
C TYR A 80 -1.40 -8.78 -9.92
N THR A 81 -2.33 -8.71 -8.98
CA THR A 81 -2.05 -8.71 -7.56
C THR A 81 -2.17 -10.14 -7.02
N ARG A 82 -1.32 -10.48 -6.05
CA ARG A 82 -1.43 -11.75 -5.32
C ARG A 82 -2.46 -11.62 -4.19
N PHE A 83 -3.43 -12.53 -4.18
CA PHE A 83 -4.51 -12.59 -3.20
C PHE A 83 -4.54 -13.91 -2.45
N VAL A 84 -5.12 -13.91 -1.25
CA VAL A 84 -5.40 -15.10 -0.45
C VAL A 84 -6.87 -15.19 -0.10
N LYS A 85 -7.47 -16.36 -0.31
CA LYS A 85 -8.87 -16.64 0.00
C LYS A 85 -9.06 -17.15 1.42
N GLY A 86 -10.27 -16.96 1.97
CA GLY A 86 -10.65 -17.50 3.29
C GLY A 86 -9.97 -16.84 4.50
N ARG A 87 -9.13 -15.83 4.28
CA ARG A 87 -8.46 -15.04 5.34
C ARG A 87 -9.28 -13.79 5.67
N LYS A 88 -9.11 -13.28 6.89
CA LYS A 88 -9.79 -12.07 7.38
C LYS A 88 -8.79 -10.96 7.66
N PRO A 89 -9.16 -9.68 7.45
CA PRO A 89 -8.30 -8.56 7.76
C PRO A 89 -7.90 -8.59 9.23
N LYS A 90 -6.67 -8.14 9.52
CA LYS A 90 -6.17 -8.08 10.90
C LYS A 90 -6.28 -6.66 11.42
N GLU A 91 -6.78 -6.52 12.64
CA GLU A 91 -6.70 -5.26 13.34
C GLU A 91 -5.23 -4.88 13.58
N VAL A 92 -4.89 -3.62 13.31
CA VAL A 92 -3.53 -3.10 13.44
C VAL A 92 -3.51 -1.77 14.18
N LYS A 93 -2.40 -1.52 14.88
CA LYS A 93 -2.07 -0.24 15.50
C LYS A 93 -1.13 0.62 14.64
N GLN A 94 -0.72 0.10 13.48
CA GLN A 94 0.29 0.73 12.64
C GLN A 94 -0.34 1.39 11.43
N VAL A 95 0.18 2.56 11.05
CA VAL A 95 -0.19 3.28 9.84
C VAL A 95 1.06 3.49 9.00
N MET A 96 0.95 3.19 7.72
CA MET A 96 1.92 3.60 6.71
C MET A 96 1.43 4.87 6.03
N MET A 97 2.29 5.89 5.95
CA MET A 97 2.02 7.13 5.24
C MET A 97 3.13 7.42 4.24
N VAL A 98 2.76 7.79 3.01
CA VAL A 98 3.73 8.16 1.97
C VAL A 98 3.52 9.60 1.57
N PHE A 99 4.60 10.38 1.61
CA PHE A 99 4.61 11.78 1.23
C PHE A 99 5.59 12.01 0.07
N ARG A 100 5.32 13.02 -0.75
CA ARG A 100 6.24 13.48 -1.80
C ARG A 100 6.53 14.96 -1.63
N LYS A 101 7.80 15.34 -1.69
CA LYS A 101 8.21 16.74 -1.63
C LYS A 101 7.62 17.52 -2.80
N VAL A 102 7.19 18.75 -2.54
CA VAL A 102 6.80 19.71 -3.58
C VAL A 102 8.05 20.52 -3.93
N GLU A 103 8.57 20.36 -5.15
CA GLU A 103 9.87 20.96 -5.52
C GLU A 103 9.85 22.50 -5.54
N GLU A 104 8.68 23.07 -5.84
CA GLU A 104 8.47 24.52 -6.01
C GLU A 104 8.23 25.24 -4.67
N GLU A 105 8.02 24.50 -3.57
CA GLU A 105 7.65 25.05 -2.26
C GLU A 105 8.59 24.54 -1.17
N GLN A 106 9.20 25.48 -0.42
CA GLN A 106 10.10 25.13 0.67
C GLN A 106 9.34 24.39 1.79
N ASP A 107 9.97 23.35 2.36
CA ASP A 107 9.47 22.57 3.50
C ASP A 107 8.01 22.12 3.34
N THR A 108 7.65 21.74 2.11
CA THR A 108 6.29 21.36 1.74
C THR A 108 6.27 19.97 1.12
N TYR A 109 5.35 19.14 1.61
CA TYR A 109 5.14 17.78 1.14
C TYR A 109 3.66 17.55 0.85
N ARG A 110 3.37 16.74 -0.16
CA ARG A 110 2.02 16.26 -0.46
C ARG A 110 1.84 14.85 0.10
N LEU A 111 0.73 14.60 0.80
CA LEU A 111 0.32 13.23 1.13
C LEU A 111 -0.05 12.49 -0.17
N ILE A 112 0.55 11.33 -0.42
CA ILE A 112 0.27 10.49 -1.59
C ILE A 112 -0.73 9.40 -1.25
N THR A 113 -0.53 8.71 -0.12
CA THR A 113 -1.41 7.66 0.37
C THR A 113 -1.15 7.42 1.85
N MET A 114 -2.14 6.83 2.51
CA MET A 114 -2.09 6.41 3.89
C MET A 114 -2.96 5.16 4.05
N TYR A 115 -2.53 4.17 4.83
CA TYR A 115 -3.33 2.97 5.07
C TYR A 115 -2.95 2.29 6.40
N PRO A 116 -3.89 1.57 7.04
CA PRO A 116 -3.58 0.70 8.17
C PRO A 116 -2.69 -0.47 7.75
N GLY A 117 -1.56 -0.60 8.43
CA GLY A 117 -0.68 -1.74 8.29
C GLY A 117 0.78 -1.36 8.13
N PHE A 118 1.48 -2.24 7.42
CA PHE A 118 2.93 -2.26 7.32
C PHE A 118 3.37 -1.75 5.94
N PRO A 119 4.62 -1.28 5.79
CA PRO A 119 5.18 -0.97 4.48
C PRO A 119 4.98 -2.11 3.48
N SER A 120 4.53 -1.75 2.28
CA SER A 120 4.43 -2.67 1.16
C SER A 120 5.49 -2.37 0.09
N GLU A 121 6.01 -3.42 -0.53
CA GLU A 121 6.77 -3.28 -1.77
C GLU A 121 5.83 -3.06 -2.96
N LYS A 122 6.34 -2.45 -4.05
CA LYS A 122 5.61 -2.35 -5.32
C LYS A 122 5.20 -3.75 -5.80
N GLU A 123 4.12 -3.84 -6.54
CA GLU A 123 3.70 -5.11 -7.14
C GLU A 123 4.72 -5.54 -8.20
N PRO A 124 4.98 -6.86 -8.40
CA PRO A 124 6.09 -7.29 -9.26
C PRO A 124 5.99 -6.84 -10.72
N GLN A 125 4.80 -6.47 -11.20
CA GLN A 125 4.59 -5.97 -12.57
C GLN A 125 4.50 -4.44 -12.66
N ASP A 126 4.72 -3.72 -11.56
CA ASP A 126 4.67 -2.26 -11.54
C ASP A 126 5.75 -1.67 -12.47
N LEU A 127 5.33 -0.87 -13.45
CA LEU A 127 6.21 -0.25 -14.45
C LEU A 127 7.23 0.72 -13.84
N ASN A 128 7.03 1.14 -12.58
CA ASN A 128 7.93 2.03 -11.87
C ASN A 128 9.00 1.30 -11.07
N ILE A 129 9.10 -0.03 -11.11
CA ILE A 129 10.26 -0.74 -10.55
C ILE A 129 11.49 -0.31 -11.35
N ALA A 130 12.45 0.32 -10.69
CA ALA A 130 13.54 1.04 -11.34
C ALA A 130 14.85 0.23 -11.42
N SER A 131 14.92 -0.92 -10.74
CA SER A 131 16.13 -1.74 -10.67
C SER A 131 15.82 -3.22 -10.43
N LYS A 132 16.79 -4.07 -10.76
CA LYS A 132 16.77 -5.50 -10.46
C LYS A 132 16.68 -5.75 -8.95
N GLU A 133 17.36 -4.96 -8.14
CA GLU A 133 17.34 -5.08 -6.68
C GLU A 133 15.96 -4.76 -6.11
N GLU A 134 15.28 -3.73 -6.63
CA GLU A 134 13.90 -3.42 -6.26
C GLU A 134 12.94 -4.53 -6.68
N LEU A 135 13.12 -5.08 -7.89
CA LEU A 135 12.35 -6.23 -8.35
C LEU A 135 12.52 -7.44 -7.42
N MET A 136 13.74 -7.74 -7.00
CA MET A 136 14.02 -8.85 -6.09
C MET A 136 13.35 -8.67 -4.73
N ARG A 137 13.37 -7.45 -4.17
CA ARG A 137 12.66 -7.13 -2.92
C ARG A 137 11.14 -7.29 -3.09
N SER A 138 10.59 -6.78 -4.19
CA SER A 138 9.18 -6.95 -4.53
C SER A 138 8.78 -8.43 -4.60
N LEU A 139 9.52 -9.24 -5.35
CA LEU A 139 9.24 -10.67 -5.48
C LEU A 139 9.34 -11.41 -4.14
N ASP A 140 10.38 -11.15 -3.33
CA ASP A 140 10.51 -11.75 -2.01
C ASP A 140 9.34 -11.36 -1.09
N PHE A 141 8.98 -10.06 -1.06
CA PHE A 141 7.88 -9.54 -0.26
C PHE A 141 6.55 -10.20 -0.64
N TRP A 142 6.19 -10.18 -1.93
CA TRP A 142 4.92 -10.73 -2.42
C TRP A 142 4.90 -12.26 -2.40
N SER A 143 6.03 -12.95 -2.38
CA SER A 143 6.05 -14.42 -2.21
C SER A 143 5.51 -14.87 -0.84
N LYS A 144 5.61 -14.00 0.17
CA LYS A 144 5.23 -14.28 1.57
C LYS A 144 3.97 -13.56 2.02
N LYS A 145 3.45 -12.62 1.21
CA LYS A 145 2.31 -11.78 1.56
C LYS A 145 1.30 -11.67 0.42
N ALA A 146 0.03 -11.54 0.75
CA ALA A 146 -1.05 -11.38 -0.21
C ALA A 146 -2.13 -10.47 0.35
N LEU A 147 -2.84 -9.77 -0.54
CA LEU A 147 -4.07 -9.07 -0.17
C LEU A 147 -5.17 -10.10 0.07
N ILE A 148 -6.12 -9.79 0.95
CA ILE A 148 -7.30 -10.63 1.11
C ILE A 148 -8.18 -10.55 -0.13
N TYR A 149 -8.59 -11.71 -0.61
CA TYR A 149 -9.46 -11.82 -1.77
C TYR A 149 -10.84 -11.21 -1.47
N ASN A 150 -11.23 -10.22 -2.26
CA ASN A 150 -12.56 -9.61 -2.24
C ASN A 150 -13.06 -9.47 -3.68
N GLU A 151 -14.12 -10.19 -4.03
CA GLU A 151 -14.69 -10.21 -5.38
C GLU A 151 -15.16 -8.83 -5.84
N GLN A 152 -15.53 -7.94 -4.92
CA GLN A 152 -16.03 -6.60 -5.24
C GLN A 152 -14.96 -5.67 -5.82
N ILE A 153 -13.68 -5.97 -5.57
CA ILE A 153 -12.55 -5.14 -6.04
C ILE A 153 -11.73 -5.81 -7.14
N ILE A 154 -12.19 -6.97 -7.63
CA ILE A 154 -11.48 -7.80 -8.60
C ILE A 154 -12.20 -7.77 -9.95
N GLU A 155 -11.43 -7.69 -11.04
CA GLU A 155 -11.95 -7.83 -12.40
C GLU A 155 -12.45 -9.26 -12.63
N VAL A 156 -13.72 -9.39 -13.01
CA VAL A 156 -14.40 -10.69 -13.21
C VAL A 156 -13.66 -11.54 -14.24
N GLY A 157 -13.34 -12.78 -13.88
CA GLY A 157 -12.65 -13.73 -14.78
C GLY A 157 -11.15 -13.52 -14.93
N SER A 158 -10.56 -12.58 -14.17
CA SER A 158 -9.11 -12.36 -14.16
C SER A 158 -8.35 -13.30 -13.21
N ASP A 159 -9.04 -14.05 -12.36
CA ASP A 159 -8.41 -14.88 -11.34
C ASP A 159 -7.65 -16.08 -11.94
N LYS A 160 -6.44 -16.30 -11.43
CA LYS A 160 -5.53 -17.35 -11.86
C LYS A 160 -5.00 -18.11 -10.64
N PRO A 161 -5.03 -19.45 -10.65
CA PRO A 161 -4.46 -20.26 -9.58
C PRO A 161 -2.93 -20.40 -9.68
N TYR A 162 -2.29 -19.72 -10.64
CA TYR A 162 -0.85 -19.75 -10.87
C TYR A 162 -0.31 -18.32 -10.98
N CYS A 163 0.96 -18.14 -10.64
CA CYS A 163 1.66 -16.86 -10.73
C CYS A 163 1.78 -16.42 -12.20
N PRO A 164 1.16 -15.29 -12.61
CA PRO A 164 1.12 -14.85 -14.01
C PRO A 164 2.22 -13.84 -14.35
N TYR A 165 3.14 -13.57 -13.42
CA TYR A 165 4.26 -12.66 -13.61
C TYR A 165 5.13 -13.18 -14.77
N ARG A 166 5.07 -12.49 -15.92
CA ARG A 166 5.91 -12.76 -17.09
C ARG A 166 7.37 -12.50 -16.74
N ASN A 167 8.33 -13.18 -17.37
CA ASN A 167 9.78 -13.04 -17.12
C ASN A 167 10.22 -11.58 -16.82
N LEU A 168 10.22 -11.22 -15.53
CA LEU A 168 10.43 -9.85 -15.07
C LEU A 168 11.91 -9.44 -15.16
N TYR A 169 12.81 -10.42 -15.35
CA TYR A 169 14.25 -10.20 -15.45
C TYR A 169 14.69 -9.55 -16.77
N TYR A 170 13.92 -9.70 -17.86
CA TYR A 170 14.25 -9.06 -19.15
C TYR A 170 13.99 -7.55 -19.19
N ILE A 171 13.42 -6.97 -18.13
CA ILE A 171 13.14 -5.52 -18.05
C ILE A 171 14.44 -4.72 -17.78
N PHE A 172 15.47 -5.38 -17.25
CA PHE A 172 16.73 -4.74 -16.84
C PHE A 172 17.96 -5.28 -17.60
N ASP A 173 17.74 -6.00 -18.71
CA ASP A 173 18.79 -6.43 -19.64
C ASP A 173 19.04 -5.37 -20.73
#